data_AF-A0AAN6IMR4-F1
#
_entry.id   AF-A0AAN6IMR4-F1
#
_cell.length_a   1.000
_cell.length_b   1.000
_cell.length_c   1.000
_cell.angle_alpha   90.00
_cell.angle_beta   90.00
_cell.angle_gamma   90.00
#
_symmetry.space_group_name_H-M   'P 1'
#
loop_
_entity.id
_entity.type
_entity.pdbx_description
1 polymer ?
#
loop_
_entity_poly.entity_id
_entity_poly.type
_entity_poly.pdbx_seq_one_letter_code
_entity_poly.pdbx_strand_id
1 'polypeptide(L)'
;MSASSYSQAASMLLRHVRPTSNAMCRRLGCTVQSRAFGIKTTLRVQEHISKLIKKDKSKNKNKADEMQVTGPGPFHDTILESMPSELRVPRNPPPMREDTMDHTWNTSDLEALDVGPTKHRVPDLISDKIALWAVKSARKPTDIFFRNKYIHRSVMLEVVAAVPGMVGGLIRHIKSLQGMRHDGGWIGHLLHEAENERMHLMTWMEISKPVLWERALIATVQTGFFAVFSLLYMVSPRTAHRVVGYLEEEAVTSYTHFIGEIDAGRIENVKAPEIAVAYWNLDPESTLRDVVLAVRADEALHRDTNHHFSDRIRAKRESLFEDMDTDSNKPHIKY
;
A
#
# COMPACT_ATOMS: atom_id res chain seq x y z
N MET A 1 8.33 -0.53 -17.49
CA MET A 1 7.43 -1.04 -18.55
C MET A 1 6.86 0.11 -19.40
N SER A 2 7.15 0.04 -20.71
CA SER A 2 6.55 0.67 -21.90
C SER A 2 5.99 2.11 -21.86
N ALA A 3 6.83 3.07 -22.25
CA ALA A 3 6.42 4.36 -22.80
C ALA A 3 6.12 4.30 -24.32
N SER A 4 5.93 3.12 -24.92
CA SER A 4 5.72 2.95 -26.39
C SER A 4 4.26 2.79 -26.82
N SER A 5 3.31 2.79 -25.89
CA SER A 5 1.89 2.50 -26.15
C SER A 5 1.17 3.60 -26.95
N TYR A 6 1.40 4.89 -26.65
CA TYR A 6 0.63 5.98 -27.23
C TYR A 6 0.92 6.26 -28.71
N SER A 7 2.19 6.27 -29.14
CA SER A 7 2.57 6.49 -30.55
C SER A 7 2.11 5.35 -31.46
N GLN A 8 2.16 4.10 -30.97
CA GLN A 8 1.63 2.94 -31.68
C GLN A 8 0.11 3.02 -31.81
N ALA A 9 -0.61 3.32 -30.72
CA ALA A 9 -2.06 3.47 -30.74
C ALA A 9 -2.51 4.62 -31.67
N ALA A 10 -1.84 5.78 -31.62
CA ALA A 10 -2.11 6.91 -32.51
C ALA A 10 -1.81 6.59 -33.99
N SER A 11 -0.76 5.81 -34.26
CA SER A 11 -0.43 5.36 -35.63
C SER A 11 -1.44 4.34 -36.16
N MET A 12 -2.00 3.48 -35.30
CA MET A 12 -3.11 2.59 -35.66
C MET A 12 -4.39 3.36 -35.97
N LEU A 13 -4.73 4.37 -35.17
CA LEU A 13 -5.89 5.26 -35.42
C LEU A 13 -5.77 6.00 -36.77
N LEU A 14 -4.59 6.51 -37.12
CA LEU A 14 -4.34 7.14 -38.43
C LEU A 14 -4.60 6.21 -39.62
N ARG A 15 -4.38 4.89 -39.48
CA ARG A 15 -4.65 3.92 -40.55
C ARG A 15 -6.15 3.71 -40.80
N HIS A 16 -6.98 3.98 -39.79
CA HIS A 16 -8.44 3.80 -39.81
C HIS A 16 -9.21 5.09 -40.17
N VAL A 17 -8.61 6.26 -39.93
CA VAL A 17 -9.18 7.56 -40.35
C VAL A 17 -8.84 7.80 -41.82
N ARG A 18 -9.69 7.31 -42.74
CA ARG A 18 -9.57 7.53 -44.19
C ARG A 18 -10.69 8.44 -44.70
N PRO A 19 -10.42 9.32 -45.67
CA PRO A 19 -11.47 10.10 -46.30
C PRO A 19 -12.46 9.17 -47.03
N THR A 20 -13.75 9.50 -46.96
CA THR A 20 -14.82 8.77 -47.64
C THR A 20 -14.56 8.68 -49.14
N SER A 21 -14.54 7.46 -49.68
CA SER A 21 -14.24 7.21 -51.10
C SER A 21 -15.39 7.63 -52.02
N ASN A 22 -15.08 7.89 -53.30
CA ASN A 22 -16.06 8.22 -54.35
C ASN A 22 -17.19 7.17 -54.46
N ALA A 23 -16.84 5.88 -54.30
CA ALA A 23 -17.79 4.77 -54.39
C ALA A 23 -18.75 4.71 -53.19
N MET A 24 -18.25 5.03 -51.99
CA MET A 24 -19.04 5.00 -50.75
C MET A 24 -20.05 6.16 -50.69
N CYS A 25 -19.65 7.38 -51.10
CA CYS A 25 -20.55 8.54 -51.15
C CYS A 25 -21.69 8.39 -52.18
N ARG A 26 -21.45 7.76 -53.34
CA ARG A 26 -22.51 7.52 -54.34
C ARG A 26 -23.56 6.52 -53.85
N ARG A 27 -23.14 5.51 -53.08
CA ARG A 27 -24.03 4.47 -52.53
C ARG A 27 -24.95 4.99 -51.42
N LEU A 28 -24.56 6.08 -50.74
CA LEU A 28 -25.24 6.65 -49.58
C LEU A 28 -25.98 7.97 -49.89
N GLY A 29 -26.06 8.39 -51.15
CA GLY A 29 -26.79 9.61 -51.54
C GLY A 29 -26.22 10.92 -50.99
N CYS A 30 -24.92 10.98 -50.68
CA CYS A 30 -24.32 12.17 -50.07
C CYS A 30 -24.27 13.36 -51.05
N THR A 31 -24.65 14.56 -50.58
CA THR A 31 -24.50 15.81 -51.35
C THR A 31 -23.02 16.24 -51.44
N VAL A 32 -22.64 16.96 -52.50
CA VAL A 32 -21.26 17.44 -52.72
C VAL A 32 -20.72 18.23 -51.51
N GLN A 33 -21.58 19.00 -50.84
CA GLN A 33 -21.25 19.82 -49.68
C GLN A 33 -21.01 18.99 -48.41
N SER A 34 -21.81 17.93 -48.17
CA SER A 34 -21.60 17.00 -47.05
C SER A 34 -20.27 16.24 -47.16
N ARG A 35 -19.88 15.88 -48.39
CA ARG A 35 -18.61 15.23 -48.68
C ARG A 35 -17.41 16.16 -48.46
N ALA A 36 -17.49 17.41 -48.92
CA ALA A 36 -16.44 18.39 -48.72
C ALA A 36 -16.19 18.65 -47.22
N PHE A 37 -17.26 18.69 -46.42
CA PHE A 37 -17.17 18.80 -44.97
C PHE A 37 -16.52 17.56 -44.33
N GLY A 38 -16.94 16.34 -44.71
CA GLY A 38 -16.35 15.09 -44.22
C GLY A 38 -14.85 14.95 -44.52
N ILE A 39 -14.42 15.32 -45.73
CA ILE A 39 -13.00 15.34 -46.12
C ILE A 39 -12.23 16.36 -45.28
N LYS A 40 -12.76 17.57 -45.10
CA LYS A 40 -12.10 18.64 -44.33
C LYS A 40 -11.94 18.28 -42.85
N THR A 41 -12.94 17.62 -42.27
CA THR A 41 -12.90 17.13 -40.88
C THR A 41 -11.91 15.98 -40.72
N THR A 42 -11.90 15.03 -41.66
CA THR A 42 -10.92 13.91 -41.68
C THR A 42 -9.49 14.45 -41.74
N LEU A 43 -9.22 15.41 -42.63
CA LEU A 43 -7.90 16.02 -42.77
C LEU A 43 -7.45 16.76 -41.51
N ARG A 44 -8.35 17.50 -40.83
CA ARG A 44 -8.04 18.14 -39.54
C ARG A 44 -7.69 17.14 -38.45
N VAL A 45 -8.41 16.01 -38.39
CA VAL A 45 -8.12 14.94 -37.42
C VAL A 45 -6.77 14.29 -37.72
N GLN A 46 -6.48 13.99 -38.99
CA GLN A 46 -5.17 13.46 -39.40
C GLN A 46 -4.01 14.41 -39.07
N GLU A 47 -4.20 15.72 -39.26
CA GLU A 47 -3.19 16.73 -38.93
C GLU A 47 -2.94 16.80 -37.42
N HIS A 48 -3.99 16.73 -36.60
CA HIS A 48 -3.87 16.75 -35.15
C HIS A 48 -3.15 15.51 -34.61
N ILE A 49 -3.52 14.31 -35.09
CA ILE A 49 -2.85 13.07 -34.71
C ILE A 49 -1.37 13.08 -35.16
N SER A 50 -1.08 13.61 -36.34
CA SER A 50 0.30 13.76 -36.84
C SER A 50 1.15 14.70 -35.98
N LYS A 51 0.57 15.80 -35.47
CA LYS A 51 1.23 16.72 -34.52
C LYS A 51 1.54 16.03 -33.19
N LEU A 52 0.61 15.21 -32.67
CA LEU A 52 0.81 14.43 -31.45
C LEU A 52 1.94 13.40 -31.61
N ILE A 53 1.96 12.66 -32.74
CA ILE A 53 3.04 11.71 -33.04
C ILE A 53 4.40 12.41 -33.14
N LYS A 54 4.48 13.58 -33.80
CA LYS A 54 5.72 14.34 -33.89
C LYS A 54 6.22 14.82 -32.51
N LYS A 55 5.30 15.30 -31.65
CA LYS A 55 5.62 15.75 -30.29
C LYS A 55 6.14 14.61 -29.41
N ASP A 56 5.54 13.43 -29.52
CA ASP A 56 5.94 12.24 -28.77
C ASP A 56 7.29 11.66 -29.26
N LYS A 57 7.49 11.60 -30.58
CA LYS A 57 8.78 11.22 -31.18
C LYS A 57 9.91 12.19 -30.81
N SER A 58 9.64 13.50 -30.74
CA SER A 58 10.60 14.50 -30.29
C SER A 58 10.96 14.33 -28.80
N LYS A 59 9.97 14.07 -27.93
CA LYS A 59 10.22 13.77 -26.51
C LYS A 59 11.06 12.50 -26.34
N ASN A 60 10.74 11.44 -27.07
CA ASN A 60 11.49 10.18 -26.99
C ASN A 60 12.87 10.29 -27.63
N LYS A 61 13.05 11.11 -28.68
CA LYS A 61 14.37 11.40 -29.23
C LYS A 61 15.23 12.17 -28.23
N ASN A 62 14.70 13.22 -27.61
CA ASN A 62 15.43 13.95 -26.56
C ASN A 62 15.80 13.05 -25.37
N LYS A 63 14.91 12.13 -24.98
CA LYS A 63 15.16 11.15 -23.91
C LYS A 63 16.18 10.07 -24.32
N ALA A 64 16.17 9.65 -25.58
CA ALA A 64 17.16 8.71 -26.12
C ALA A 64 18.53 9.37 -26.32
N ASP A 65 18.57 10.64 -26.74
CA ASP A 65 19.79 11.45 -26.82
C ASP A 65 20.35 11.72 -25.40
N GLU A 66 19.51 11.97 -24.39
CA GLU A 66 19.93 12.01 -22.96
C GLU A 66 20.50 10.66 -22.48
N MET A 67 19.94 9.54 -22.93
CA MET A 67 20.33 8.19 -22.51
C MET A 67 21.50 7.61 -23.31
N GLN A 68 21.81 8.14 -24.50
CA GLN A 68 23.00 7.79 -25.29
C GLN A 68 24.21 8.69 -24.99
N VAL A 69 24.00 9.91 -24.52
CA VAL A 69 25.07 10.80 -24.03
C VAL A 69 25.52 10.42 -22.60
N THR A 70 24.79 9.52 -21.93
CA THR A 70 25.11 9.04 -20.58
C THR A 70 25.39 7.53 -20.55
N GLY A 71 26.51 7.09 -21.15
CA GLY A 71 27.36 6.14 -20.41
C GLY A 71 27.76 6.77 -19.07
N PRO A 72 28.15 6.03 -18.01
CA PRO A 72 28.45 6.65 -16.72
C PRO A 72 29.49 7.75 -16.94
N GLY A 73 29.01 8.99 -16.94
CA GLY A 73 29.87 10.15 -17.08
C GLY A 73 30.69 10.26 -15.81
N PRO A 74 31.79 11.02 -15.82
CA PRO A 74 32.60 11.24 -14.62
C PRO A 74 31.80 11.77 -13.41
N PHE A 75 30.58 12.26 -13.63
CA PHE A 75 29.61 12.70 -12.61
C PHE A 75 28.84 11.56 -11.90
N HIS A 76 28.63 10.40 -12.52
CA HIS A 76 27.86 9.30 -11.92
C HIS A 76 28.71 8.45 -10.98
N ASP A 77 29.99 8.25 -11.31
CA ASP A 77 30.97 7.57 -10.47
C ASP A 77 31.34 8.41 -9.23
N THR A 78 31.42 9.74 -9.40
CA THR A 78 31.68 10.67 -8.27
C THR A 78 30.53 10.76 -7.26
N ILE A 79 29.27 10.51 -7.65
CA ILE A 79 28.15 10.49 -6.70
C ILE A 79 28.22 9.27 -5.78
N LEU A 80 28.54 8.08 -6.30
CA LEU A 80 28.65 6.87 -5.47
C LEU A 80 29.87 6.93 -4.55
N GLU A 81 30.99 7.47 -5.04
CA GLU A 81 32.21 7.67 -4.24
C GLU A 81 32.02 8.69 -3.11
N SER A 82 31.25 9.76 -3.35
CA SER A 82 30.94 10.80 -2.35
C SER A 82 29.79 10.44 -1.42
N MET A 83 29.01 9.40 -1.72
CA MET A 83 27.92 8.94 -0.88
C MET A 83 28.47 8.29 0.40
N PRO A 84 27.95 8.65 1.60
CA PRO A 84 28.27 7.96 2.85
C PRO A 84 28.09 6.44 2.71
N SER A 85 29.01 5.67 3.28
CA SER A 85 29.02 4.20 3.17
C SER A 85 27.71 3.55 3.63
N GLU A 86 27.05 4.14 4.61
CA GLU A 86 25.80 3.72 5.22
C GLU A 86 24.61 3.84 4.25
N LEU A 87 24.72 4.70 3.22
CA LEU A 87 23.69 4.89 2.20
C LEU A 87 23.98 4.08 0.92
N ARG A 88 25.16 3.45 0.81
CA ARG A 88 25.53 2.61 -0.34
C ARG A 88 24.79 1.27 -0.37
N VAL A 89 24.28 0.85 0.77
CA VAL A 89 23.37 -0.28 0.88
C VAL A 89 22.00 0.27 1.26
N PRO A 90 21.07 0.40 0.29
CA PRO A 90 19.70 0.81 0.59
C PRO A 90 19.11 -0.13 1.64
N ARG A 91 18.62 0.42 2.76
CA ARG A 91 17.94 -0.38 3.77
C ARG A 91 16.54 -0.71 3.28
N ASN A 92 16.29 -2.00 3.03
CA ASN A 92 14.93 -2.50 2.89
C ASN A 92 14.31 -2.62 4.28
N PRO A 93 13.00 -2.34 4.40
CA PRO A 93 12.30 -2.53 5.66
C PRO A 93 12.33 -4.02 6.05
N PRO A 94 12.63 -4.35 7.31
CA PRO A 94 12.52 -5.73 7.77
C PRO A 94 11.04 -6.13 7.91
N PRO A 95 10.72 -7.44 7.81
CA PRO A 95 9.40 -7.97 8.15
C PRO A 95 9.03 -7.66 9.60
N MET A 96 7.73 -7.55 9.88
CA MET A 96 7.25 -7.30 11.24
C MET A 96 7.51 -8.49 12.17
N ARG A 97 7.32 -9.70 11.66
CA ARG A 97 7.55 -10.95 12.38
C ARG A 97 9.02 -11.36 12.30
N GLU A 98 9.64 -11.58 13.47
CA GLU A 98 11.07 -11.91 13.57
C GLU A 98 11.44 -13.23 12.87
N ASP A 99 10.54 -14.23 12.90
CA ASP A 99 10.73 -15.56 12.33
C ASP A 99 10.62 -15.60 10.80
N THR A 100 10.21 -14.51 10.17
CA THR A 100 10.01 -14.43 8.70
C THR A 100 11.29 -14.77 7.93
N MET A 101 12.45 -14.39 8.45
CA MET A 101 13.73 -14.54 7.75
C MET A 101 14.47 -15.84 8.13
N ASP A 102 13.93 -16.66 9.02
CA ASP A 102 14.59 -17.88 9.51
C ASP A 102 14.63 -19.00 8.46
N HIS A 103 13.61 -19.05 7.61
CA HIS A 103 13.49 -20.02 6.51
C HIS A 103 12.57 -19.47 5.42
N THR A 104 12.58 -20.10 4.25
CA THR A 104 11.66 -19.79 3.15
C THR A 104 10.28 -20.35 3.45
N TRP A 105 9.27 -19.48 3.44
CA TRP A 105 7.89 -19.82 3.80
C TRP A 105 7.12 -20.39 2.60
N ASN A 106 6.55 -21.59 2.76
CA ASN A 106 5.60 -22.16 1.82
C ASN A 106 4.15 -22.06 2.34
N THR A 107 3.18 -22.46 1.50
CA THR A 107 1.74 -22.41 1.85
C THR A 107 1.41 -23.14 3.16
N SER A 108 2.00 -24.31 3.40
CA SER A 108 1.72 -25.10 4.61
C SER A 108 2.23 -24.41 5.87
N ASP A 109 3.40 -23.76 5.81
CA ASP A 109 3.95 -23.02 6.94
C ASP A 109 3.05 -21.84 7.30
N LEU A 110 2.59 -21.10 6.28
CA LEU A 110 1.70 -19.95 6.45
C LEU A 110 0.30 -20.34 6.97
N GLU A 111 -0.23 -21.50 6.56
CA GLU A 111 -1.50 -22.02 7.07
C GLU A 111 -1.40 -22.50 8.53
N ALA A 112 -0.23 -22.96 8.96
CA ALA A 112 0.01 -23.42 10.32
C ALA A 112 0.09 -22.29 11.36
N LEU A 113 0.22 -21.03 10.92
CA LEU A 113 0.27 -19.88 11.81
C LEU A 113 -1.06 -19.68 12.56
N ASP A 114 -0.99 -19.63 13.90
CA ASP A 114 -2.15 -19.28 14.73
C ASP A 114 -2.42 -17.78 14.67
N VAL A 115 -3.30 -17.39 13.76
CA VAL A 115 -3.77 -16.00 13.63
C VAL A 115 -5.02 -15.71 14.48
N GLY A 116 -5.63 -16.73 15.09
CA GLY A 116 -6.88 -16.61 15.84
C GLY A 116 -7.98 -15.82 15.11
N PRO A 117 -8.52 -16.29 13.97
CA PRO A 117 -9.39 -15.49 13.11
C PRO A 117 -10.72 -15.07 13.76
N THR A 118 -11.13 -15.74 14.84
CA THR A 118 -12.33 -15.42 15.63
C THR A 118 -12.00 -14.76 16.98
N LYS A 119 -10.72 -14.48 17.24
CA LYS A 119 -10.27 -13.84 18.48
C LYS A 119 -10.84 -12.43 18.55
N HIS A 120 -11.52 -12.13 19.65
CA HIS A 120 -12.17 -10.85 19.89
C HIS A 120 -11.87 -10.34 21.29
N ARG A 121 -11.40 -9.10 21.41
CA ARG A 121 -11.20 -8.43 22.70
C ARG A 121 -12.52 -7.88 23.22
N VAL A 122 -13.07 -8.49 24.26
CA VAL A 122 -14.28 -7.97 24.93
C VAL A 122 -13.99 -6.58 25.52
N PRO A 123 -14.83 -5.56 25.28
CA PRO A 123 -14.59 -4.21 25.79
C PRO A 123 -14.91 -4.10 27.28
N ASP A 124 -13.90 -3.79 28.10
CA ASP A 124 -14.04 -3.66 29.56
C ASP A 124 -14.58 -2.28 29.97
N LEU A 125 -14.05 -1.22 29.37
CA LEU A 125 -14.32 0.18 29.74
C LEU A 125 -15.24 0.88 28.74
N ILE A 126 -15.85 2.00 29.17
CA ILE A 126 -16.70 2.81 28.29
C ILE A 126 -15.93 3.29 27.05
N SER A 127 -14.67 3.69 27.22
CA SER A 127 -13.79 4.05 26.10
C SER A 127 -13.59 2.91 25.11
N ASP A 128 -13.57 1.67 25.59
CA ASP A 128 -13.35 0.47 24.76
C ASP A 128 -14.62 0.17 23.97
N LYS A 129 -15.79 0.37 24.59
CA LYS A 129 -17.09 0.31 23.90
C LYS A 129 -17.20 1.40 22.83
N ILE A 130 -16.72 2.62 23.11
CA ILE A 130 -16.66 3.71 22.12
C ILE A 130 -15.71 3.35 20.99
N ALA A 131 -14.52 2.82 21.29
CA ALA A 131 -13.56 2.37 20.29
C ALA A 131 -14.16 1.30 19.36
N LEU A 132 -14.74 0.26 19.93
CA LEU A 132 -15.42 -0.80 19.18
C LEU A 132 -16.57 -0.25 18.33
N TRP A 133 -17.40 0.62 18.92
CA TRP A 133 -18.50 1.25 18.19
C TRP A 133 -17.99 2.11 17.02
N ALA A 134 -16.91 2.87 17.19
CA ALA A 134 -16.32 3.68 16.13
C ALA A 134 -15.84 2.80 14.96
N VAL A 135 -15.13 1.71 15.25
CA VAL A 135 -14.65 0.75 14.24
C VAL A 135 -15.82 0.10 13.51
N LYS A 136 -16.80 -0.46 14.23
CA LYS A 136 -17.97 -1.10 13.62
C LYS A 136 -18.82 -0.11 12.81
N SER A 137 -18.87 1.16 13.22
CA SER A 137 -19.56 2.22 12.49
C SER A 137 -18.84 2.62 11.21
N ALA A 138 -17.50 2.70 11.24
CA ALA A 138 -16.66 2.98 10.08
C ALA A 138 -16.64 1.82 9.05
N ARG A 139 -16.83 0.58 9.51
CA ARG A 139 -16.89 -0.59 8.64
C ARG A 139 -18.09 -0.58 7.69
N LYS A 140 -19.28 -0.23 8.18
CA LYS A 140 -20.52 -0.24 7.38
C LYS A 140 -20.44 0.55 6.06
N PRO A 141 -20.06 1.84 6.02
CA PRO A 141 -19.98 2.58 4.77
C PRO A 141 -18.88 2.04 3.85
N THR A 142 -17.76 1.56 4.43
CA THR A 142 -16.66 0.95 3.67
C THR A 142 -17.11 -0.33 2.97
N ASP A 143 -17.79 -1.24 3.68
CA ASP A 143 -18.33 -2.47 3.10
C ASP A 143 -19.34 -2.17 1.96
N ILE A 144 -20.17 -1.13 2.13
CA ILE A 144 -21.12 -0.69 1.10
C ILE A 144 -20.41 -0.12 -0.15
N PHE A 145 -19.35 0.67 0.06
CA PHE A 145 -18.61 1.32 -1.01
C PHE A 145 -17.82 0.32 -1.85
N PHE A 146 -17.12 -0.62 -1.21
CA PHE A 146 -16.25 -1.57 -1.90
C PHE A 146 -16.96 -2.84 -2.37
N ARG A 147 -18.03 -3.28 -1.70
CA ARG A 147 -18.73 -4.54 -1.99
C ARG A 147 -17.71 -5.69 -2.20
N ASN A 148 -17.73 -6.32 -3.38
CA ASN A 148 -16.88 -7.47 -3.72
C ASN A 148 -15.50 -7.06 -4.28
N LYS A 149 -15.11 -5.78 -4.23
CA LYS A 149 -13.81 -5.32 -4.73
C LYS A 149 -12.72 -5.44 -3.65
N TYR A 150 -12.39 -6.67 -3.26
CA TYR A 150 -11.45 -6.96 -2.18
C TYR A 150 -10.08 -6.30 -2.38
N ILE A 151 -9.48 -6.40 -3.56
CA ILE A 151 -8.16 -5.81 -3.83
C ILE A 151 -8.19 -4.28 -3.74
N HIS A 152 -9.22 -3.63 -4.28
CA HIS A 152 -9.35 -2.16 -4.18
C HIS A 152 -9.61 -1.70 -2.74
N ARG A 153 -10.34 -2.52 -1.97
CA ARG A 153 -10.57 -2.30 -0.55
C ARG A 153 -9.26 -2.36 0.22
N SER A 154 -8.45 -3.41 0.02
CA SER A 154 -7.14 -3.56 0.68
C SER A 154 -6.26 -2.36 0.38
N VAL A 155 -6.07 -1.98 -0.89
CA VAL A 155 -5.29 -0.76 -1.25
C VAL A 155 -5.75 0.50 -0.51
N MET A 156 -7.06 0.72 -0.35
CA MET A 156 -7.54 1.90 0.39
C MET A 156 -7.30 1.77 1.89
N LEU A 157 -7.53 0.59 2.47
CA LEU A 157 -7.42 0.36 3.91
C LEU A 157 -5.96 0.40 4.38
N GLU A 158 -5.01 -0.15 3.63
CA GLU A 158 -3.58 -0.11 4.00
C GLU A 158 -3.04 1.32 4.12
N VAL A 159 -3.53 2.24 3.29
CA VAL A 159 -3.13 3.65 3.37
C VAL A 159 -3.56 4.28 4.70
N VAL A 160 -4.70 3.85 5.24
CA VAL A 160 -5.22 4.30 6.53
C VAL A 160 -4.54 3.54 7.67
N ALA A 161 -4.29 2.25 7.51
CA ALA A 161 -3.65 1.37 8.50
C ALA A 161 -2.17 1.76 8.77
N ALA A 162 -1.46 2.33 7.80
CA ALA A 162 -0.12 2.86 8.02
C ALA A 162 -0.05 4.17 8.86
N VAL A 163 -1.19 4.80 9.18
CA VAL A 163 -1.23 6.09 9.89
C VAL A 163 -1.07 5.96 11.41
N PRO A 164 -1.78 5.05 12.12
CA PRO A 164 -1.72 4.94 13.57
C PRO A 164 -0.32 4.73 14.15
N GLY A 165 0.45 3.78 13.63
CA GLY A 165 1.82 3.52 14.08
C GLY A 165 2.72 4.77 13.93
N MET A 166 2.60 5.48 12.81
CA MET A 166 3.36 6.71 12.55
C MET A 166 2.98 7.83 13.54
N VAL A 167 1.68 8.04 13.76
CA VAL A 167 1.18 9.05 14.73
C VAL A 167 1.62 8.70 16.15
N GLY A 168 1.49 7.43 16.53
CA GLY A 168 1.87 6.95 17.85
C GLY A 168 3.37 7.11 18.09
N GLY A 169 4.20 6.66 17.15
CA GLY A 169 5.65 6.83 17.17
C GLY A 169 6.06 8.30 17.25
N LEU A 170 5.47 9.18 16.43
CA LEU A 170 5.76 10.62 16.43
C LEU A 170 5.41 11.28 17.77
N ILE A 171 4.20 11.06 18.29
CA ILE A 171 3.76 11.70 19.54
C ILE A 171 4.58 11.18 20.71
N ARG A 172 4.88 9.88 20.76
CA ARG A 172 5.74 9.31 21.80
C ARG A 172 7.17 9.85 21.72
N HIS A 173 7.73 9.97 20.52
CA HIS A 173 9.03 10.58 20.27
C HIS A 173 9.11 12.01 20.82
N ILE A 174 8.14 12.86 20.48
CA ILE A 174 8.08 14.23 20.99
C ILE A 174 7.94 14.25 22.52
N LYS A 175 7.10 13.38 23.11
CA LYS A 175 6.94 13.27 24.57
C LYS A 175 8.20 12.78 25.28
N SER A 176 8.97 11.88 24.66
CA SER A 176 10.26 11.41 25.16
C SER A 176 11.27 12.55 25.18
N LEU A 177 11.36 13.31 24.09
CA LEU A 177 12.21 14.51 24.00
C LEU A 177 11.79 15.59 25.00
N GLN A 178 10.51 15.92 25.11
CA GLN A 178 10.05 16.96 26.05
C GLN A 178 10.24 16.55 27.51
N GLY A 179 10.10 15.25 27.80
CA GLY A 179 10.26 14.68 29.13
C GLY A 179 11.69 14.27 29.48
N MET A 180 12.65 14.38 28.55
CA MET A 180 14.04 13.92 28.70
C MET A 180 14.14 12.51 29.27
N ARG A 181 13.28 11.61 28.77
CA ARG A 181 13.11 10.25 29.30
C ARG A 181 13.16 9.20 28.20
N HIS A 182 13.63 8.02 28.54
CA HIS A 182 13.55 6.87 27.66
C HIS A 182 12.09 6.53 27.33
N ASP A 183 11.83 6.09 26.10
CA ASP A 183 10.47 5.78 25.64
C ASP A 183 9.97 4.39 26.07
N GLY A 184 10.90 3.49 26.41
CA GLY A 184 10.56 2.13 26.82
C GLY A 184 10.35 1.15 25.65
N GLY A 185 10.80 1.50 24.44
CA GLY A 185 10.85 0.59 23.28
C GLY A 185 9.65 0.67 22.34
N TRP A 186 8.74 1.60 22.54
CA TRP A 186 7.48 1.71 21.77
C TRP A 186 7.68 2.43 20.43
N ILE A 187 8.49 3.49 20.38
CA ILE A 187 8.69 4.29 19.16
C ILE A 187 9.17 3.42 18.00
N GLY A 188 10.19 2.60 18.23
CA GLY A 188 10.73 1.71 17.19
C GLY A 188 9.68 0.73 16.67
N HIS A 189 8.94 0.11 17.60
CA HIS A 189 7.87 -0.83 17.24
C HIS A 189 6.74 -0.17 16.45
N LEU A 190 6.25 0.99 16.86
CA LEU A 190 5.14 1.69 16.19
C LEU A 190 5.54 2.21 14.80
N LEU A 191 6.79 2.63 14.62
CA LEU A 191 7.31 3.00 13.30
C LEU A 191 7.49 1.79 12.40
N HIS A 192 7.87 0.63 12.96
CA HIS A 192 7.98 -0.63 12.24
C HIS A 192 6.61 -1.15 11.80
N GLU A 193 5.59 -1.10 12.66
CA GLU A 193 4.18 -1.39 12.31
C GLU A 193 3.73 -0.52 11.13
N ALA A 194 3.93 0.81 11.21
CA ALA A 194 3.58 1.71 10.10
C ALA A 194 4.32 1.40 8.79
N GLU A 195 5.55 0.90 8.88
CA GLU A 195 6.33 0.49 7.72
C GLU A 195 5.86 -0.85 7.15
N ASN A 196 5.44 -1.80 7.99
CA ASN A 196 4.85 -3.06 7.57
C ASN A 196 3.55 -2.84 6.80
N GLU A 197 2.63 -2.03 7.34
CA GLU A 197 1.40 -1.60 6.66
C GLU A 197 1.68 -0.92 5.30
N ARG A 198 2.74 -0.09 5.24
CA ARG A 198 3.20 0.50 3.98
C ARG A 198 3.69 -0.57 2.99
N MET A 199 4.31 -1.64 3.46
CA MET A 199 4.74 -2.76 2.61
C MET A 199 3.57 -3.60 2.11
N HIS A 200 2.49 -3.74 2.89
CA HIS A 200 1.23 -4.30 2.41
C HIS A 200 0.69 -3.46 1.25
N LEU A 201 0.62 -2.14 1.42
CA LEU A 201 0.21 -1.22 0.34
C LEU A 201 1.08 -1.37 -0.92
N MET A 202 2.41 -1.34 -0.78
CA MET A 202 3.31 -1.47 -1.94
C MET A 202 3.11 -2.80 -2.66
N THR A 203 2.81 -3.87 -1.92
CA THR A 203 2.48 -5.18 -2.50
C THR A 203 1.18 -5.13 -3.29
N TRP A 204 0.11 -4.55 -2.73
CA TRP A 204 -1.17 -4.46 -3.44
C TRP A 204 -1.12 -3.56 -4.66
N MET A 205 -0.24 -2.56 -4.67
CA MET A 205 -0.03 -1.65 -5.81
C MET A 205 0.58 -2.35 -7.04
N GLU A 206 1.25 -3.49 -6.86
CA GLU A 206 1.71 -4.33 -7.98
C GLU A 206 0.57 -5.13 -8.62
N ILE A 207 -0.51 -5.37 -7.88
CA ILE A 207 -1.68 -6.14 -8.34
C ILE A 207 -2.77 -5.20 -8.89
N SER A 208 -3.05 -4.09 -8.21
CA SER A 208 -4.09 -3.13 -8.61
C SER A 208 -3.64 -1.69 -8.43
N LYS A 209 -3.79 -0.88 -9.49
CA LYS A 209 -3.37 0.52 -9.51
C LYS A 209 -4.59 1.43 -9.44
N PRO A 210 -4.76 2.22 -8.37
CA PRO A 210 -5.90 3.10 -8.23
C PRO A 210 -5.86 4.23 -9.26
N VAL A 211 -7.03 4.57 -9.81
CA VAL A 211 -7.16 5.69 -10.75
C VAL A 211 -7.15 7.04 -10.02
N LEU A 212 -7.05 8.16 -10.75
CA LEU A 212 -6.82 9.47 -10.15
C LEU A 212 -7.87 9.87 -9.10
N TRP A 213 -9.15 9.58 -9.34
CA TRP A 213 -10.21 9.90 -8.39
C TRP A 213 -10.16 9.04 -7.13
N GLU A 214 -9.76 7.76 -7.25
CA GLU A 214 -9.55 6.87 -6.09
C GLU A 214 -8.39 7.38 -5.25
N ARG A 215 -7.30 7.83 -5.90
CA ARG A 215 -6.16 8.45 -5.22
C ARG A 215 -6.55 9.74 -4.50
N ALA A 216 -7.40 10.58 -5.11
CA ALA A 216 -7.91 11.78 -4.46
C ALA A 216 -8.80 11.46 -3.25
N LEU A 217 -9.64 10.43 -3.35
CA LEU A 217 -10.45 9.93 -2.25
C LEU A 217 -9.56 9.41 -1.11
N ILE A 218 -8.60 8.54 -1.42
CA ILE A 218 -7.61 8.00 -0.48
C ILE A 218 -6.90 9.13 0.26
N ALA A 219 -6.38 10.14 -0.46
CA ALA A 219 -5.69 11.27 0.15
C ALA A 219 -6.60 12.08 1.10
N THR A 220 -7.87 12.25 0.73
CA THR A 220 -8.86 12.94 1.56
C THR A 220 -9.16 12.16 2.85
N VAL A 221 -9.42 10.85 2.72
CA VAL A 221 -9.69 9.96 3.86
C VAL A 221 -8.48 9.87 4.78
N GLN A 222 -7.29 9.69 4.22
CA GLN A 222 -6.03 9.64 4.97
C GLN A 222 -5.79 10.93 5.75
N THR A 223 -6.01 12.11 5.14
CA THR A 223 -5.83 13.41 5.81
C THR A 223 -6.82 13.59 6.96
N GLY A 224 -8.09 13.26 6.74
CA GLY A 224 -9.12 13.33 7.78
C GLY A 224 -8.85 12.37 8.92
N PHE A 225 -8.50 11.12 8.59
CA PHE A 225 -8.17 10.10 9.58
C PHE A 225 -6.93 10.48 10.39
N PHE A 226 -5.86 10.96 9.73
CA PHE A 226 -4.66 11.47 10.40
C PHE A 226 -5.00 12.55 11.44
N ALA A 227 -5.82 13.55 11.08
CA ALA A 227 -6.18 14.63 11.99
C ALA A 227 -6.98 14.11 13.21
N VAL A 228 -8.02 13.30 12.97
CA VAL A 228 -8.87 12.76 14.04
C VAL A 228 -8.11 11.79 14.93
N PHE A 229 -7.33 10.88 14.35
CA PHE A 229 -6.55 9.89 15.09
C PHE A 229 -5.42 10.56 15.89
N SER A 230 -4.75 11.57 15.33
CA SER A 230 -3.75 12.36 16.08
C SER A 230 -4.35 13.03 17.30
N LEU A 231 -5.53 13.64 17.17
CA LEU A 231 -6.24 14.22 18.30
C LEU A 231 -6.62 13.15 19.33
N LEU A 232 -7.15 12.01 18.89
CA LEU A 232 -7.47 10.89 19.77
C LEU A 232 -6.24 10.41 20.53
N TYR A 233 -5.10 10.22 19.86
CA TYR A 233 -3.87 9.74 20.48
C TYR A 233 -3.29 10.77 21.46
N MET A 234 -3.40 12.06 21.18
CA MET A 234 -2.98 13.11 22.13
C MET A 234 -3.84 13.09 23.41
N VAL A 235 -5.16 12.92 23.28
CA VAL A 235 -6.11 12.94 24.40
C VAL A 235 -6.14 11.62 25.17
N SER A 236 -6.12 10.50 24.46
CA SER A 236 -6.24 9.15 25.04
C SER A 236 -5.49 8.11 24.19
N PRO A 237 -4.16 7.97 24.37
CA PRO A 237 -3.35 6.96 23.68
C PRO A 237 -3.90 5.54 23.88
N ARG A 238 -4.39 5.24 25.10
CA ARG A 238 -5.03 3.96 25.42
C ARG A 238 -6.20 3.65 24.49
N THR A 239 -7.08 4.62 24.29
CA THR A 239 -8.26 4.46 23.44
C THR A 239 -7.85 4.36 21.98
N ALA A 240 -6.84 5.13 21.56
CA ALA A 240 -6.28 5.04 20.21
C ALA A 240 -5.75 3.63 19.90
N HIS A 241 -4.93 3.04 20.77
CA HIS A 241 -4.48 1.66 20.62
C HIS A 241 -5.64 0.65 20.62
N ARG A 242 -6.67 0.87 21.44
CA ARG A 242 -7.86 -0.01 21.42
C ARG A 242 -8.64 0.10 20.10
N VAL A 243 -8.71 1.29 19.49
CA VAL A 243 -9.28 1.47 18.15
C VAL A 243 -8.48 0.68 17.13
N VAL A 244 -7.15 0.78 17.14
CA VAL A 244 -6.29 0.03 16.21
C VAL A 244 -6.46 -1.47 16.41
N GLY A 245 -6.39 -1.99 17.64
CA GLY A 245 -6.61 -3.42 17.89
C GLY A 245 -7.95 -3.94 17.37
N TYR A 246 -9.02 -3.13 17.42
CA TYR A 246 -10.29 -3.50 16.79
C TYR A 246 -10.29 -3.35 15.27
N LEU A 247 -9.57 -2.39 14.68
CA LEU A 247 -9.38 -2.32 13.22
C LEU A 247 -8.70 -3.60 12.72
N GLU A 248 -7.69 -4.09 13.43
CA GLU A 248 -6.95 -5.27 12.99
C GLU A 248 -7.72 -6.57 13.20
N GLU A 249 -8.64 -6.64 14.19
CA GLU A 249 -9.64 -7.72 14.24
C GLU A 249 -10.49 -7.76 12.96
N GLU A 250 -10.90 -6.60 12.45
CA GLU A 250 -11.62 -6.50 11.19
C GLU A 250 -10.74 -6.83 9.98
N ALA A 251 -9.44 -6.49 10.02
CA ALA A 251 -8.47 -6.80 8.99
C ALA A 251 -8.24 -8.32 8.87
N VAL A 252 -7.94 -9.00 9.99
CA VAL A 252 -7.80 -10.47 10.06
C VAL A 252 -9.05 -11.17 9.53
N THR A 253 -10.24 -10.69 9.91
CA THR A 253 -11.51 -11.20 9.39
C THR A 253 -11.63 -10.99 7.88
N SER A 254 -11.29 -9.79 7.39
CA SER A 254 -11.39 -9.45 5.97
C SER A 254 -10.44 -10.26 5.11
N TYR A 255 -9.20 -10.49 5.56
CA TYR A 255 -8.23 -11.32 4.87
C TYR A 255 -8.59 -12.82 4.92
N THR A 256 -9.20 -13.28 6.01
CA THR A 256 -9.76 -14.65 6.06
C THR A 256 -10.87 -14.83 5.01
N HIS A 257 -11.74 -13.85 4.84
CA HIS A 257 -12.73 -13.88 3.76
C HIS A 257 -12.08 -13.83 2.38
N PHE A 258 -11.04 -13.01 2.19
CA PHE A 258 -10.30 -12.92 0.93
C PHE A 258 -9.70 -14.28 0.54
N ILE A 259 -9.05 -15.00 1.48
CA ILE A 259 -8.57 -16.38 1.24
C ILE A 259 -9.71 -17.28 0.78
N GLY A 260 -10.87 -17.23 1.44
CA GLY A 260 -12.05 -18.01 1.05
C GLY A 260 -12.60 -17.69 -0.34
N GLU A 261 -12.48 -16.44 -0.81
CA GLU A 261 -12.86 -16.05 -2.17
C GLU A 261 -11.88 -16.59 -3.23
N ILE A 262 -10.59 -16.64 -2.90
CA ILE A 262 -9.56 -17.25 -3.75
C ILE A 262 -9.78 -18.77 -3.83
N ASP A 263 -9.99 -19.43 -2.68
CA ASP A 263 -10.20 -20.88 -2.59
C ASP A 263 -11.47 -21.34 -3.32
N ALA A 264 -12.49 -20.48 -3.34
CA ALA A 264 -13.71 -20.72 -4.10
C ALA A 264 -13.60 -20.38 -5.60
N GLY A 265 -12.42 -19.95 -6.07
CA GLY A 265 -12.15 -19.59 -7.47
C GLY A 265 -12.83 -18.30 -7.95
N ARG A 266 -13.36 -17.47 -7.04
CA ARG A 266 -13.98 -16.18 -7.39
C ARG A 266 -12.94 -15.09 -7.65
N ILE A 267 -11.76 -15.23 -7.05
CA ILE A 267 -10.59 -14.41 -7.32
C ILE A 267 -9.48 -15.30 -7.87
N GLU A 268 -8.86 -14.89 -8.98
CA GLU A 268 -7.78 -15.62 -9.61
C GLU A 268 -6.53 -15.63 -8.72
N ASN A 269 -6.00 -16.83 -8.45
CA ASN A 269 -4.79 -17.01 -7.64
C ASN A 269 -3.53 -16.85 -8.49
N VAL A 270 -3.20 -15.61 -8.85
CA VAL A 270 -2.03 -15.27 -9.68
C VAL A 270 -0.71 -15.47 -8.92
N LYS A 271 0.43 -15.45 -9.63
CA LYS A 271 1.77 -15.51 -9.00
C LYS A 271 1.99 -14.30 -8.06
N ALA A 272 2.65 -14.53 -6.93
CA ALA A 272 2.97 -13.48 -5.97
C ALA A 272 3.90 -12.41 -6.58
N PRO A 273 3.68 -11.12 -6.29
CA PRO A 273 4.61 -10.06 -6.70
C PRO A 273 6.02 -10.27 -6.11
N GLU A 274 7.07 -9.92 -6.86
CA GLU A 274 8.47 -10.08 -6.42
C GLU A 274 8.77 -9.33 -5.10
N ILE A 275 8.14 -8.16 -4.90
CA ILE A 275 8.26 -7.40 -3.65
C ILE A 275 7.75 -8.20 -2.44
N ALA A 276 6.67 -8.96 -2.61
CA ALA A 276 6.10 -9.79 -1.54
C ALA A 276 6.98 -10.99 -1.25
N VAL A 277 7.43 -11.68 -2.31
CA VAL A 277 8.34 -12.83 -2.19
C VAL A 277 9.60 -12.43 -1.43
N ALA A 278 10.20 -11.28 -1.78
CA ALA A 278 11.40 -10.79 -1.12
C ALA A 278 11.14 -10.30 0.33
N TYR A 279 10.01 -9.63 0.57
CA TYR A 279 9.70 -9.08 1.88
C TYR A 279 9.35 -10.20 2.88
N TRP A 280 8.43 -11.11 2.56
CA TRP A 280 8.04 -12.19 3.47
C TRP A 280 8.87 -13.48 3.33
N ASN A 281 9.96 -13.44 2.56
CA ASN A 281 10.82 -14.61 2.28
C ASN A 281 10.00 -15.84 1.82
N LEU A 282 9.07 -15.62 0.89
CA LEU A 282 8.18 -16.66 0.40
C LEU A 282 8.88 -17.56 -0.62
N ASP A 283 8.36 -18.76 -0.84
CA ASP A 283 8.78 -19.61 -1.96
C ASP A 283 8.62 -18.84 -3.29
N PRO A 284 9.58 -18.89 -4.24
CA PRO A 284 9.48 -18.22 -5.53
C PRO A 284 8.25 -18.59 -6.38
N GLU A 285 7.63 -19.73 -6.12
CA GLU A 285 6.40 -20.19 -6.76
C GLU A 285 5.13 -19.87 -5.97
N SER A 286 5.25 -19.09 -4.89
CA SER A 286 4.11 -18.61 -4.10
C SER A 286 3.12 -17.81 -4.94
N THR A 287 1.86 -17.85 -4.50
CA THR A 287 0.74 -17.21 -5.19
C THR A 287 0.16 -16.05 -4.39
N LEU A 288 -0.83 -15.36 -4.96
CA LEU A 288 -1.60 -14.31 -4.29
C LEU A 288 -2.16 -14.77 -2.95
N ARG A 289 -2.65 -16.01 -2.88
CA ARG A 289 -3.13 -16.61 -1.64
C ARG A 289 -2.09 -16.63 -0.52
N ASP A 290 -0.84 -16.98 -0.82
CA ASP A 290 0.25 -17.01 0.16
C ASP A 290 0.58 -15.60 0.66
N VAL A 291 0.56 -14.61 -0.22
CA VAL A 291 0.69 -13.19 0.16
C VAL A 291 -0.42 -12.77 1.12
N VAL A 292 -1.67 -13.17 0.83
CA VAL A 292 -2.81 -12.86 1.72
C VAL A 292 -2.67 -13.55 3.07
N LEU A 293 -2.16 -14.78 3.13
CA LEU A 293 -1.87 -15.48 4.38
C LEU A 293 -0.80 -14.75 5.21
N ALA A 294 0.29 -14.32 4.57
CA ALA A 294 1.38 -13.60 5.22
C ALA A 294 0.91 -12.25 5.78
N VAL A 295 0.19 -11.46 4.98
CA VAL A 295 -0.42 -10.19 5.42
C VAL A 295 -1.37 -10.42 6.59
N ARG A 296 -2.25 -11.43 6.53
CA ARG A 296 -3.15 -11.76 7.65
C ARG A 296 -2.41 -12.08 8.95
N ALA A 297 -1.22 -12.69 8.87
CA ALA A 297 -0.41 -12.99 10.04
C ALA A 297 0.19 -11.72 10.67
N ASP A 298 0.65 -10.78 9.84
CA ASP A 298 1.10 -9.46 10.31
C ASP A 298 -0.04 -8.71 11.02
N GLU A 299 -1.23 -8.72 10.43
CA GLU A 299 -2.44 -8.09 11.00
C GLU A 299 -2.85 -8.69 12.35
N ALA A 300 -2.69 -10.01 12.51
CA ALA A 300 -2.93 -10.67 13.78
C ALA A 300 -1.92 -10.24 14.87
N LEU A 301 -0.67 -9.98 14.48
CA LEU A 301 0.35 -9.43 15.37
C LEU A 301 0.03 -7.98 15.75
N HIS A 302 -0.34 -7.12 14.79
CA HIS A 302 -0.75 -5.74 15.05
C HIS A 302 -1.97 -5.67 15.98
N ARG A 303 -2.97 -6.54 15.76
CA ARG A 303 -4.14 -6.72 16.64
C ARG A 303 -3.72 -6.97 18.08
N ASP A 304 -2.89 -7.99 18.27
CA ASP A 304 -2.52 -8.47 19.60
C ASP A 304 -1.64 -7.45 20.32
N THR A 305 -0.70 -6.84 19.60
CA THR A 305 0.17 -5.78 20.13
C THR A 305 -0.62 -4.54 20.52
N ASN A 306 -1.52 -4.03 19.68
CA ASN A 306 -2.27 -2.81 19.99
C ASN A 306 -3.25 -3.01 21.15
N HIS A 307 -3.92 -4.18 21.24
CA HIS A 307 -4.70 -4.51 22.44
C HIS A 307 -3.82 -4.57 23.68
N HIS A 308 -2.63 -5.17 23.58
CA HIS A 308 -1.66 -5.24 24.67
C HIS A 308 -1.17 -3.86 25.12
N PHE A 309 -0.79 -2.98 24.19
CA PHE A 309 -0.38 -1.59 24.48
C PHE A 309 -1.48 -0.80 25.20
N SER A 310 -2.73 -0.96 24.79
CA SER A 310 -3.87 -0.37 25.49
C SER A 310 -3.95 -0.83 26.96
N ASP A 311 -3.70 -2.12 27.22
CA ASP A 311 -3.70 -2.69 28.57
C ASP A 311 -2.48 -2.25 29.39
N ARG A 312 -1.30 -2.15 28.78
CA ARG A 312 -0.08 -1.64 29.41
C ARG A 312 -0.24 -0.22 29.92
N ILE A 313 -0.83 0.67 29.11
CA ILE A 313 -1.12 2.06 29.51
C ILE A 313 -2.09 2.07 30.70
N ARG A 314 -3.12 1.20 30.69
CA ARG A 314 -4.05 1.06 31.82
C ARG A 314 -3.34 0.60 33.10
N ALA A 315 -2.42 -0.36 32.97
CA ALA A 315 -1.62 -0.88 34.07
C ALA A 315 -0.48 0.06 34.50
N LYS A 316 -0.26 1.18 33.79
CA LYS A 316 0.86 2.12 33.97
C LYS A 316 2.23 1.45 33.83
N ARG A 317 2.34 0.45 32.93
CA ARG A 317 3.59 -0.28 32.63
C ARG A 317 4.02 0.02 31.20
N GLU A 318 4.56 1.21 30.96
CA GLU A 318 4.85 1.70 29.60
C GLU A 318 6.30 1.45 29.14
N SER A 319 7.10 0.66 29.88
CA SER A 319 8.37 0.15 29.39
C SER A 319 8.24 -1.32 29.00
N LEU A 320 8.65 -1.68 27.78
CA LEU A 320 8.69 -3.08 27.34
C LEU A 320 9.87 -3.84 27.96
N PHE A 321 10.90 -3.12 28.40
CA PHE A 321 12.09 -3.72 29.03
C PHE A 321 11.84 -4.20 30.45
N GLU A 322 10.93 -3.55 31.19
CA GLU A 322 10.66 -3.85 32.61
C GLU A 322 10.19 -5.29 32.85
N ASP A 323 9.47 -5.89 31.90
CA ASP A 323 8.99 -7.27 32.05
C ASP A 323 10.02 -8.31 31.56
N MET A 324 10.91 -7.94 30.63
CA MET A 324 11.95 -8.84 30.11
C MET A 324 13.14 -9.03 31.05
N ASP A 325 13.36 -8.09 31.99
CA ASP A 325 14.40 -8.17 33.02
C ASP A 325 14.14 -9.25 34.10
N THR A 326 12.98 -9.93 34.05
CA THR A 326 12.65 -11.00 35.02
C THR A 326 13.20 -12.37 34.64
N ASP A 327 13.73 -12.54 33.42
CA ASP A 327 14.26 -13.82 32.92
C ASP A 327 15.73 -13.70 32.44
N SER A 328 16.65 -14.05 33.35
CA SER A 328 18.02 -14.59 33.17
C SER A 328 19.04 -13.99 32.16
N ASN A 329 20.26 -13.79 32.69
CA ASN A 329 21.58 -13.87 32.03
C ASN A 329 22.05 -12.81 30.99
N LYS A 330 21.30 -11.73 30.73
CA LYS A 330 21.81 -10.60 29.92
C LYS A 330 22.21 -9.42 30.82
N PRO A 331 23.32 -8.72 30.55
CA PRO A 331 23.70 -7.56 31.35
C PRO A 331 22.59 -6.51 31.29
N HIS A 332 22.26 -5.92 32.44
CA HIS A 332 21.29 -4.85 32.56
C HIS A 332 21.65 -3.70 31.62
N ILE A 333 21.02 -3.62 30.45
CA ILE A 333 21.10 -2.42 29.63
C ILE A 333 20.15 -1.42 30.30
N LYS A 334 20.69 -0.64 31.25
CA LYS A 334 20.02 0.57 31.73
C LYS A 334 19.95 1.54 30.55
N TYR A 335 18.82 1.56 29.88
CA TYR A 335 18.47 2.59 28.90
C TYR A 335 18.15 3.92 29.55
#